data_AF-U1R9A8-F1
#
_entry.id   AF-U1R9A8-F1
#
_cell.length_a   1.000
_cell.length_b   1.000
_cell.length_c   1.000
_cell.angle_alpha   90.00
_cell.angle_beta   90.00
_cell.angle_gamma   90.00
#
_symmetry.space_group_name_H-M   'P 1'
#
loop_
_entity.id
_entity.type
_entity.pdbx_description
1 polymer ?
#
loop_
_entity_poly.entity_id
_entity_poly.type
_entity_poly.pdbx_seq_one_letter_code
_entity_poly.pdbx_strand_id
1 'polypeptide(L)'
;MENGRRLGLYHFARPGDAVAQADYFLDNAGGWVSEATLWLDFEDNALPQGPGWALTWLERVKVRTGKTPGIYLNGNGLNSSDWSSVAAQYPLWYADGRYYSDRHDGYAPPDNPALPYWGTCLCHQYTDMGYLPGWGGNLDLNRWNGTAAQWDAMAGTPAATPTDTDEEDNMKILGLDFGDGTYGYARLTPGLGAHSMTQSTADAFYRAGYRTVWVSGEDFNTLVKDSWAQYNVLFGGLAGKKDIEAATAAVLEAVKAAATTEKPEPQGGVL
;
A
#
# COMPACT_ATOMS: atom_id res chain seq x y z
N MET A 1 -14.24 -14.81 15.00
CA MET A 1 -15.37 -13.86 14.86
C MET A 1 -16.73 -14.54 15.03
N GLU A 2 -17.53 -14.12 16.01
CA GLU A 2 -18.80 -14.78 16.43
C GLU A 2 -19.98 -14.63 15.44
N ASN A 3 -19.89 -13.69 14.48
CA ASN A 3 -21.04 -13.30 13.64
C ASN A 3 -20.89 -13.67 12.15
N GLY A 4 -19.81 -14.38 11.77
CA GLY A 4 -19.54 -14.79 10.37
C GLY A 4 -19.27 -13.64 9.38
N ARG A 5 -19.06 -12.42 9.87
CA ARG A 5 -18.75 -11.23 9.04
C ARG A 5 -17.26 -11.03 8.92
N ARG A 6 -16.83 -10.55 7.75
CA ARG A 6 -15.47 -10.11 7.47
C ARG A 6 -15.15 -8.81 8.21
N LEU A 7 -13.93 -8.69 8.73
CA LEU A 7 -13.46 -7.54 9.52
C LEU A 7 -12.44 -6.69 8.75
N GLY A 8 -12.57 -5.37 8.87
CA GLY A 8 -11.59 -4.40 8.44
C GLY A 8 -11.34 -3.41 9.57
N LEU A 9 -10.11 -2.95 9.70
CA LEU A 9 -9.67 -1.94 10.66
C LEU A 9 -9.07 -0.76 9.90
N TYR A 10 -9.24 0.44 10.43
CA TYR A 10 -8.64 1.64 9.84
C TYR A 10 -7.95 2.50 10.90
N HIS A 11 -6.97 3.28 10.45
CA HIS A 11 -6.31 4.32 11.23
C HIS A 11 -6.64 5.70 10.66
N PHE A 12 -7.24 6.55 11.47
CA PHE A 12 -7.47 7.96 11.12
C PHE A 12 -6.14 8.73 11.17
N ALA A 13 -5.64 9.13 10.01
CA ALA A 13 -4.37 9.84 9.88
C ALA A 13 -4.40 11.21 10.58
N ARG A 14 -3.29 11.59 11.22
CA ARG A 14 -3.08 12.91 11.80
C ARG A 14 -1.74 13.49 11.36
N PRO A 15 -1.53 14.81 11.45
CA PRO A 15 -0.19 15.39 11.33
C PRO A 15 0.79 14.76 12.32
N GLY A 16 2.01 14.49 11.89
CA GLY A 16 3.06 13.90 12.73
C GLY A 16 3.83 12.82 11.99
N ASP A 17 4.48 11.93 12.74
CA ASP A 17 5.30 10.86 12.16
C ASP A 17 4.43 9.70 11.63
N ALA A 18 4.65 9.31 10.38
CA ALA A 18 3.91 8.25 9.70
C ALA A 18 4.19 6.86 10.29
N VAL A 19 5.45 6.59 10.63
CA VAL A 19 5.89 5.29 11.15
C VAL A 19 5.33 5.08 12.54
N ALA A 20 5.42 6.08 13.41
CA ALA A 20 4.87 6.05 14.76
C ALA A 20 3.34 5.86 14.75
N GLN A 21 2.63 6.46 13.80
CA GLN A 21 1.19 6.24 13.66
C GLN A 21 0.83 4.85 13.17
N ALA A 22 1.60 4.28 12.22
CA ALA A 22 1.39 2.91 11.78
C ALA A 22 1.68 1.91 12.91
N ASP A 23 2.74 2.14 13.69
CA ASP A 23 3.07 1.30 14.84
C ASP A 23 2.00 1.39 15.92
N TYR A 24 1.55 2.61 16.25
CA TYR A 24 0.45 2.82 17.18
C TYR A 24 -0.81 2.09 16.74
N PHE A 25 -1.20 2.19 15.46
CA PHE A 25 -2.37 1.51 14.93
C PHE A 25 -2.28 -0.02 15.12
N LEU A 26 -1.16 -0.61 14.71
CA LEU A 26 -0.97 -2.06 14.78
C LEU A 26 -0.90 -2.58 16.22
N ASP A 27 -0.22 -1.86 17.10
CA ASP A 27 -0.06 -2.28 18.49
C ASP A 27 -1.40 -2.21 19.25
N ASN A 28 -2.25 -1.21 18.94
CA ASN A 28 -3.58 -1.11 19.52
C ASN A 28 -4.60 -2.06 18.87
N ALA A 29 -4.45 -2.37 17.58
CA ALA A 29 -5.24 -3.40 16.91
C ALA A 29 -4.94 -4.80 17.46
N GLY A 30 -3.71 -5.05 17.91
CA GLY A 30 -3.32 -6.28 18.61
C GLY A 30 -3.65 -7.55 17.81
N GLY A 31 -4.29 -8.53 18.45
CA GLY A 31 -4.65 -9.80 17.81
C GLY A 31 -5.61 -9.66 16.61
N TRP A 32 -6.34 -8.56 16.50
CA TRP A 32 -7.23 -8.34 15.36
C TRP A 32 -6.48 -8.12 14.05
N VAL A 33 -5.22 -7.72 14.11
CA VAL A 33 -4.35 -7.55 12.93
C VAL A 33 -4.32 -8.84 12.09
N SER A 34 -4.29 -10.02 12.71
CA SER A 34 -4.25 -11.28 11.97
C SER A 34 -5.55 -11.65 11.27
N GLU A 35 -6.67 -11.01 11.63
CA GLU A 35 -8.01 -11.38 11.15
C GLU A 35 -8.67 -10.31 10.24
N ALA A 36 -8.05 -9.13 10.10
CA ALA A 36 -8.67 -7.97 9.46
C ALA A 36 -7.88 -7.44 8.26
N THR A 37 -8.60 -6.84 7.31
CA THR A 37 -7.99 -5.91 6.35
C THR A 37 -7.58 -4.61 7.07
N LEU A 38 -6.52 -3.95 6.59
CA LEU A 38 -5.94 -2.79 7.26
C LEU A 38 -5.98 -1.57 6.33
N TRP A 39 -6.50 -0.44 6.81
CA TRP A 39 -6.72 0.75 5.98
C TRP A 39 -6.15 2.02 6.62
N LEU A 40 -5.53 2.87 5.80
CA LEU A 40 -5.21 4.24 6.17
C LEU A 40 -6.38 5.14 5.82
N ASP A 41 -7.03 5.75 6.79
CA ASP A 41 -8.01 6.81 6.56
C ASP A 41 -7.27 8.15 6.45
N PHE A 42 -7.08 8.63 5.22
CA PHE A 42 -6.28 9.81 4.90
C PHE A 42 -7.18 10.99 4.48
N GLU A 43 -7.61 11.76 5.47
CA GLU A 43 -8.46 12.93 5.25
C GLU A 43 -8.20 14.05 6.26
N ASP A 44 -9.03 15.09 6.21
CA ASP A 44 -9.02 16.21 7.15
C ASP A 44 -7.64 16.85 7.29
N ASN A 45 -7.10 16.98 8.51
CA ASN A 45 -5.84 17.65 8.76
C ASN A 45 -4.61 16.83 8.36
N ALA A 46 -4.76 15.59 7.88
CA ALA A 46 -3.66 14.81 7.32
C ALA A 46 -3.32 15.21 5.88
N LEU A 47 -4.24 15.83 5.14
CA LEU A 47 -4.03 16.16 3.72
C LEU A 47 -2.72 16.91 3.42
N PRO A 48 -2.27 17.89 4.22
CA PRO A 48 -0.99 18.57 4.01
C PRO A 48 0.25 17.66 4.13
N GLN A 49 0.14 16.46 4.70
CA GLN A 49 1.24 15.49 4.76
C GLN A 49 1.54 14.89 3.38
N GLY A 50 0.55 14.87 2.49
CA GLY A 50 0.66 14.42 1.11
C GLY A 50 0.91 12.92 0.89
N PRO A 51 0.98 12.50 -0.39
CA PRO A 51 1.07 11.08 -0.77
C PRO A 51 2.34 10.38 -0.30
N GLY A 52 3.45 11.10 -0.16
CA GLY A 52 4.71 10.54 0.35
C GLY A 52 4.59 10.04 1.79
N TRP A 53 3.92 10.81 2.64
CA TRP A 53 3.63 10.41 4.03
C TRP A 53 2.69 9.22 4.09
N ALA A 54 1.61 9.25 3.30
CA ALA A 54 0.65 8.15 3.23
C ALA A 54 1.33 6.86 2.76
N LEU A 55 2.21 6.97 1.77
CA LEU A 55 3.04 5.85 1.31
C LEU A 55 3.90 5.31 2.46
N THR A 56 4.63 6.16 3.21
CA THR A 56 5.43 5.72 4.36
C THR A 56 4.60 4.93 5.39
N TRP A 57 3.38 5.38 5.69
CA TRP A 57 2.49 4.67 6.62
C TRP A 57 2.07 3.29 6.06
N LEU A 58 1.63 3.24 4.81
CA LEU A 58 1.19 2.00 4.15
C LEU A 58 2.33 0.98 4.09
N GLU A 59 3.54 1.45 3.77
CA GLU A 59 4.74 0.61 3.78
C GLU A 59 5.06 0.07 5.16
N ARG A 60 4.94 0.90 6.21
CA ARG A 60 5.20 0.44 7.58
C ARG A 60 4.21 -0.64 8.00
N VAL A 61 2.93 -0.47 7.68
CA VAL A 61 1.92 -1.49 7.99
C VAL A 61 2.20 -2.80 7.26
N LYS A 62 2.51 -2.71 5.97
CA LYS A 62 2.87 -3.87 5.16
C LYS A 62 4.11 -4.58 5.69
N VAL A 63 5.17 -3.85 6.01
CA VAL A 63 6.39 -4.36 6.64
C VAL A 63 6.11 -5.13 7.91
N ARG A 64 5.25 -4.59 8.78
CA ARG A 64 5.02 -5.18 10.11
C ARG A 64 4.09 -6.38 10.11
N THR A 65 3.28 -6.52 9.06
CA THR A 65 2.20 -7.51 9.05
C THR A 65 2.29 -8.51 7.92
N GLY A 66 3.12 -8.24 6.89
CA GLY A 66 3.16 -9.02 5.64
C GLY A 66 1.90 -8.85 4.79
N LYS A 67 0.92 -8.05 5.22
CA LYS A 67 -0.37 -7.87 4.54
C LYS A 67 -0.33 -6.72 3.56
N THR A 68 -1.30 -6.69 2.65
CA THR A 68 -1.54 -5.53 1.78
C THR A 68 -2.53 -4.59 2.46
N PRO A 69 -2.10 -3.46 3.05
CA PRO A 69 -3.03 -2.43 3.49
C PRO A 69 -3.66 -1.71 2.29
N GLY A 70 -4.72 -0.94 2.52
CA GLY A 70 -5.27 -0.02 1.54
C GLY A 70 -5.34 1.41 2.07
N ILE A 71 -5.64 2.35 1.18
CA ILE A 71 -5.86 3.75 1.55
C ILE A 71 -7.32 4.12 1.31
N TYR A 72 -7.91 4.82 2.26
CA TYR A 72 -9.16 5.52 2.12
C TYR A 72 -8.89 6.98 1.75
N LEU A 73 -9.61 7.47 0.72
CA LEU A 73 -9.65 8.88 0.34
C LEU A 73 -11.09 9.28 0.03
N ASN A 74 -11.52 10.40 0.58
CA ASN A 74 -12.70 11.09 0.09
C ASN A 74 -12.38 11.92 -1.18
N GLY A 75 -13.39 12.51 -1.80
CA GLY A 75 -13.20 13.35 -3.00
C GLY A 75 -12.20 14.49 -2.82
N ASN A 76 -12.16 15.13 -1.64
CA ASN A 76 -11.17 16.17 -1.36
C ASN A 76 -9.75 15.61 -1.29
N GLY A 77 -9.57 14.47 -0.60
CA GLY A 77 -8.28 13.78 -0.52
C GLY A 77 -7.78 13.29 -1.87
N LEU A 78 -8.64 12.70 -2.70
CA LEU A 78 -8.26 12.25 -4.05
C LEU A 78 -7.79 13.42 -4.93
N ASN A 79 -8.40 14.60 -4.79
CA ASN A 79 -8.06 15.78 -5.59
C ASN A 79 -6.95 16.65 -4.99
N SER A 80 -6.44 16.34 -3.79
CA SER A 80 -5.48 17.20 -3.11
C SER A 80 -4.04 17.07 -3.62
N SER A 81 -3.71 15.99 -4.33
CA SER A 81 -2.32 15.65 -4.69
C SER A 81 -2.25 14.64 -5.84
N ASP A 82 -1.04 14.42 -6.37
CA ASP A 82 -0.77 13.31 -7.31
C ASP A 82 -0.58 11.99 -6.54
N TRP A 83 -1.54 11.09 -6.71
CA TRP A 83 -1.58 9.81 -6.02
C TRP A 83 -0.96 8.64 -6.80
N SER A 84 -0.35 8.89 -7.95
CA SER A 84 0.20 7.84 -8.83
C SER A 84 1.13 6.86 -8.11
N SER A 85 1.98 7.33 -7.20
CA SER A 85 2.92 6.49 -6.43
C SER A 85 2.24 5.54 -5.45
N VAL A 86 1.14 5.98 -4.82
CA VAL A 86 0.32 5.15 -3.92
C VAL A 86 -0.55 4.20 -4.74
N ALA A 87 -1.16 4.70 -5.81
CA ALA A 87 -2.06 3.95 -6.67
C ALA A 87 -1.39 2.80 -7.41
N ALA A 88 -0.10 2.92 -7.70
CA ALA A 88 0.69 1.83 -8.25
C ALA A 88 0.65 0.58 -7.35
N GLN A 89 0.50 0.74 -6.03
CA GLN A 89 0.80 -0.30 -5.04
C GLN A 89 -0.38 -0.73 -4.19
N TYR A 90 -1.18 0.24 -3.75
CA TYR A 90 -2.18 0.03 -2.72
C TYR A 90 -3.58 0.20 -3.27
N PRO A 91 -4.55 -0.64 -2.86
CA PRO A 91 -5.93 -0.49 -3.27
C PRO A 91 -6.57 0.76 -2.63
N LEU A 92 -7.50 1.35 -3.37
CA LEU A 92 -8.28 2.50 -2.92
C LEU A 92 -9.62 2.06 -2.32
N TRP A 93 -9.93 2.59 -1.15
CA TRP A 93 -11.27 2.76 -0.63
C TRP A 93 -11.68 4.22 -0.89
N TYR A 94 -12.67 4.44 -1.75
CA TYR A 94 -13.07 5.78 -2.15
C TYR A 94 -14.39 6.21 -1.52
N ALA A 95 -14.47 7.46 -1.07
CA ALA A 95 -15.67 8.07 -0.52
C ALA A 95 -16.04 9.36 -1.25
N ASP A 96 -16.89 9.23 -2.25
CA ASP A 96 -17.60 10.34 -2.87
C ASP A 96 -18.62 9.78 -3.86
N GLY A 97 -19.43 10.68 -4.42
CA GLY A 97 -20.35 10.41 -5.50
C GLY A 97 -21.47 11.42 -5.52
N ARG A 98 -22.20 11.47 -6.63
CA ARG A 98 -23.31 12.42 -6.85
C ARG A 98 -24.35 12.42 -5.72
N TYR A 99 -24.50 11.31 -4.99
CA TYR A 99 -25.52 11.09 -3.97
C TYR A 99 -24.92 10.61 -2.64
N TYR A 100 -23.66 10.99 -2.38
CA TYR A 100 -22.94 10.53 -1.20
C TYR A 100 -23.67 10.93 0.10
N SER A 101 -24.07 12.20 0.22
CA SER A 101 -24.79 12.71 1.39
C SER A 101 -26.32 12.67 1.30
N ASP A 102 -26.86 11.82 0.41
CA ASP A 102 -28.29 11.57 0.31
C ASP A 102 -28.69 10.34 1.12
N ARG A 103 -29.94 10.26 1.55
CA ARG A 103 -30.47 9.10 2.29
C ARG A 103 -30.48 7.84 1.41
N HIS A 104 -29.92 6.74 1.91
CA HIS A 104 -30.06 5.40 1.31
C HIS A 104 -30.69 4.42 2.29
N ASP A 105 -31.80 3.80 1.91
CA ASP A 105 -32.44 2.73 2.68
C ASP A 105 -32.00 1.36 2.17
N GLY A 106 -31.38 0.55 3.02
CA GLY A 106 -30.84 -0.75 2.63
C GLY A 106 -29.53 -0.68 1.84
N TYR A 107 -29.09 -1.81 1.30
CA TYR A 107 -27.91 -1.88 0.43
C TYR A 107 -28.32 -1.64 -1.03
N ALA A 108 -28.01 -0.46 -1.56
CA ALA A 108 -28.32 -0.07 -2.94
C ALA A 108 -27.17 0.73 -3.55
N PRO A 109 -25.98 0.12 -3.72
CA PRO A 109 -24.84 0.87 -4.21
C PRO A 109 -25.05 1.30 -5.68
N PRO A 110 -24.63 2.51 -6.06
CA PRO A 110 -24.59 2.94 -7.45
C PRO A 110 -23.49 2.19 -8.22
N ASP A 111 -23.39 2.46 -9.53
CA ASP A 111 -22.24 2.07 -10.32
C ASP A 111 -20.95 2.68 -9.75
N ASN A 112 -19.84 1.95 -9.91
CA ASN A 112 -18.55 2.45 -9.46
C ASN A 112 -18.15 3.71 -10.23
N PRO A 113 -17.59 4.72 -9.55
CA PRO A 113 -16.97 5.82 -10.24
C PRO A 113 -15.73 5.35 -11.02
N ALA A 114 -15.51 5.97 -12.18
CA ALA A 114 -14.21 5.95 -12.84
C ALA A 114 -13.31 6.94 -12.10
N LEU A 115 -12.15 6.47 -11.64
CA LEU A 115 -11.26 7.24 -10.79
C LEU A 115 -9.88 7.43 -11.45
N PRO A 116 -9.27 8.61 -11.32
CA PRO A 116 -7.88 8.79 -11.71
C PRO A 116 -6.96 7.83 -10.95
N TYR A 117 -5.83 7.49 -11.56
CA TYR A 117 -4.78 6.60 -11.02
C TYR A 117 -5.16 5.12 -10.83
N TRP A 118 -6.31 4.84 -10.23
CA TRP A 118 -6.78 3.47 -9.94
C TRP A 118 -7.72 2.89 -11.00
N GLY A 119 -8.31 3.73 -11.86
CA GLY A 119 -9.39 3.35 -12.77
C GLY A 119 -10.72 3.11 -12.06
N THR A 120 -10.72 2.37 -10.95
CA THR A 120 -11.85 2.17 -10.05
C THR A 120 -11.37 1.85 -8.62
N CYS A 121 -12.24 1.97 -7.61
CA CYS A 121 -11.91 1.65 -6.22
C CYS A 121 -12.20 0.19 -5.87
N LEU A 122 -11.44 -0.37 -4.94
CA LEU A 122 -11.66 -1.71 -4.39
C LEU A 122 -12.82 -1.72 -3.39
N CYS A 123 -12.96 -0.64 -2.62
CA CYS A 123 -14.12 -0.37 -1.77
C CYS A 123 -14.69 1.00 -2.13
N HIS A 124 -16.01 1.09 -2.31
CA HIS A 124 -16.70 2.36 -2.54
C HIS A 124 -17.61 2.66 -1.35
N GLN A 125 -17.26 3.64 -0.52
CA GLN A 125 -18.21 4.27 0.40
C GLN A 125 -19.12 5.16 -0.44
N TYR A 126 -20.33 4.67 -0.72
CA TYR A 126 -21.23 5.36 -1.63
C TYR A 126 -22.20 6.30 -0.89
N THR A 127 -22.23 6.25 0.45
CA THR A 127 -22.98 7.18 1.27
C THR A 127 -22.54 7.20 2.72
N ASP A 128 -22.68 8.36 3.38
CA ASP A 128 -22.59 8.59 4.83
C ASP A 128 -23.97 8.70 5.52
N MET A 129 -25.05 8.55 4.74
CA MET A 129 -26.44 8.77 5.14
C MET A 129 -27.28 7.50 4.93
N GLY A 130 -26.63 6.34 5.03
CA GLY A 130 -27.28 5.04 4.91
C GLY A 130 -28.10 4.66 6.14
N TYR A 131 -29.08 3.79 5.92
CA TYR A 131 -29.94 3.28 6.97
C TYR A 131 -30.25 1.80 6.79
N LEU A 132 -30.02 1.06 7.87
CA LEU A 132 -30.33 -0.36 7.96
C LEU A 132 -31.25 -0.58 9.18
N PRO A 133 -32.31 -1.39 9.04
CA PRO A 133 -33.15 -1.77 10.18
C PRO A 133 -32.30 -2.31 11.33
N GLY A 134 -32.56 -1.82 12.55
CA GLY A 134 -31.81 -2.19 13.75
C GLY A 134 -30.61 -1.29 14.09
N TRP A 135 -30.30 -0.28 13.26
CA TRP A 135 -29.26 0.72 13.51
C TRP A 135 -29.89 2.10 13.71
N GLY A 136 -29.50 2.80 14.78
CA GLY A 136 -30.18 4.01 15.27
C GLY A 136 -29.71 5.33 14.65
N GLY A 137 -28.78 5.31 13.72
CA GLY A 137 -28.20 6.52 13.12
C GLY A 137 -27.80 6.29 11.66
N ASN A 138 -27.29 7.35 11.04
CA ASN A 138 -26.72 7.28 9.71
C ASN A 138 -25.51 6.34 9.70
N LEU A 139 -25.41 5.53 8.65
CA LEU A 139 -24.36 4.57 8.44
C LEU A 139 -23.59 4.90 7.18
N ASP A 140 -22.28 4.75 7.26
CA ASP A 140 -21.44 4.65 6.08
C ASP A 140 -21.70 3.31 5.38
N LEU A 141 -22.29 3.35 4.19
CA LEU A 141 -22.51 2.14 3.41
C LEU A 141 -21.48 2.02 2.29
N ASN A 142 -20.95 0.80 2.19
CA ASN A 142 -19.80 0.49 1.37
C ASN A 142 -20.11 -0.67 0.42
N ARG A 143 -19.56 -0.61 -0.80
CA ARG A 143 -19.53 -1.72 -1.76
C ARG A 143 -18.11 -2.24 -1.90
N TRP A 144 -17.90 -3.51 -1.59
CA TRP A 144 -16.69 -4.23 -1.95
C TRP A 144 -16.75 -4.65 -3.41
N ASN A 145 -15.77 -4.23 -4.20
CA ASN A 145 -15.66 -4.53 -5.64
C ASN A 145 -14.74 -5.72 -5.93
N GLY A 146 -14.01 -6.19 -4.92
CA GLY A 146 -13.18 -7.38 -5.03
C GLY A 146 -13.97 -8.67 -4.86
N THR A 147 -13.27 -9.79 -4.92
CA THR A 147 -13.80 -11.11 -4.57
C THR A 147 -13.68 -11.35 -3.06
N ALA A 148 -14.39 -12.36 -2.58
CA ALA A 148 -14.23 -12.89 -1.22
C ALA A 148 -12.77 -13.32 -0.94
N ALA A 149 -12.14 -14.00 -1.91
CA ALA A 149 -10.75 -14.46 -1.79
C ALA A 149 -9.76 -13.29 -1.71
N GLN A 150 -10.02 -12.19 -2.42
CA GLN A 150 -9.19 -10.98 -2.31
C GLN A 150 -9.28 -10.35 -0.92
N TRP A 151 -10.48 -10.31 -0.33
CA TRP A 151 -10.61 -9.87 1.06
C TRP A 151 -9.81 -10.78 1.99
N ASP A 152 -9.99 -12.10 1.84
CA ASP A 152 -9.33 -13.08 2.71
C ASP A 152 -7.80 -13.06 2.55
N ALA A 153 -7.28 -12.72 1.36
CA ALA A 153 -5.86 -12.50 1.13
C ALA A 153 -5.34 -11.22 1.82
N MET A 154 -6.14 -10.14 1.86
CA MET A 154 -5.79 -8.92 2.61
C MET A 154 -5.95 -9.11 4.13
N ALA A 155 -6.90 -9.94 4.57
CA ALA A 155 -7.26 -10.14 5.96
C ALA A 155 -6.54 -11.31 6.65
N GLY A 156 -6.10 -12.32 5.91
CA GLY A 156 -5.34 -13.50 6.36
C GLY A 156 -3.82 -13.28 6.32
N THR A 157 -3.02 -14.28 6.71
CA THR A 157 -1.59 -14.12 7.04
C THR A 157 -0.65 -14.93 6.12
N PRO A 158 0.65 -14.56 6.05
CA PRO A 158 1.57 -14.92 7.14
C PRO A 158 2.01 -13.72 7.99
N ALA A 159 1.74 -13.84 9.29
CA ALA A 159 2.59 -13.23 10.30
C ALA A 159 3.67 -14.28 10.51
N ALA A 160 4.79 -14.11 9.83
CA ALA A 160 6.04 -14.42 10.47
C ALA A 160 6.44 -13.14 11.20
N THR A 161 6.54 -13.21 12.53
CA THR A 161 7.58 -12.43 13.21
C THR A 161 8.88 -12.64 12.42
N PRO A 162 9.78 -11.65 12.26
CA PRO A 162 11.10 -11.92 11.71
C PRO A 162 11.88 -12.85 12.67
N THR A 163 11.57 -14.14 12.62
CA THR A 163 12.51 -15.21 12.89
C THR A 163 13.24 -15.45 11.58
N ASP A 164 14.55 -15.48 11.72
CA ASP A 164 15.62 -15.46 10.72
C ASP A 164 15.65 -16.67 9.76
N THR A 165 14.50 -17.06 9.21
CA THR A 165 14.39 -18.21 8.31
C THR A 165 13.37 -17.91 7.22
N ASP A 166 13.81 -17.07 6.29
CA ASP A 166 13.62 -17.19 4.83
C ASP A 166 13.79 -15.77 4.25
N GLU A 167 15.04 -15.39 3.95
CA GLU A 167 15.37 -14.09 3.34
C GLU A 167 14.68 -13.85 1.98
N GLU A 168 14.02 -14.86 1.40
CA GLU A 168 13.37 -14.80 0.11
C GLU A 168 12.00 -14.11 0.12
N ASP A 169 11.25 -14.17 1.24
CA ASP A 169 9.85 -13.71 1.31
C ASP A 169 9.67 -12.30 1.93
N ASN A 170 10.74 -11.67 2.38
CA ASN A 170 10.70 -10.34 2.98
C ASN A 170 10.93 -9.21 1.95
N MET A 171 10.45 -8.00 2.30
CA MET A 171 10.75 -6.77 1.56
C MET A 171 12.27 -6.56 1.47
N LYS A 172 12.79 -6.29 0.27
CA LYS A 172 14.21 -6.07 0.01
C LYS A 172 14.46 -4.65 -0.47
N ILE A 173 15.52 -4.04 0.05
CA ILE A 173 16.10 -2.84 -0.55
C ILE A 173 17.14 -3.33 -1.56
N LEU A 174 16.89 -3.12 -2.85
CA LEU A 174 17.80 -3.49 -3.93
C LEU A 174 18.65 -2.28 -4.32
N GLY A 175 19.96 -2.46 -4.36
CA GLY A 175 20.89 -1.51 -4.95
C GLY A 175 21.33 -1.99 -6.34
N LEU A 176 21.30 -1.10 -7.33
CA LEU A 176 21.87 -1.34 -8.65
C LEU A 176 23.12 -0.48 -8.84
N ASP A 177 24.20 -1.14 -9.25
CA ASP A 177 25.41 -0.50 -9.77
C ASP A 177 25.32 -0.50 -11.30
N PHE A 178 25.19 0.69 -11.91
CA PHE A 178 25.05 0.80 -13.35
C PHE A 178 26.37 0.66 -14.11
N GLY A 179 27.51 0.56 -13.40
CA GLY A 179 28.84 0.38 -14.00
C GLY A 179 29.45 1.65 -14.61
N ASP A 180 28.74 2.78 -14.56
CA ASP A 180 29.19 4.10 -15.00
C ASP A 180 29.50 5.06 -13.85
N GLY A 181 29.53 4.54 -12.62
CA GLY A 181 29.70 5.32 -11.39
C GLY A 181 28.39 5.90 -10.83
N THR A 182 27.24 5.52 -11.39
CA THR A 182 25.93 5.84 -10.82
C THR A 182 25.27 4.63 -10.16
N TYR A 183 24.47 4.92 -9.13
CA TYR A 183 23.82 3.94 -8.28
C TYR A 183 22.35 4.28 -8.08
N GLY A 184 21.48 3.28 -8.21
CA GLY A 184 20.05 3.43 -8.01
C GLY A 184 19.51 2.47 -6.95
N TYR A 185 18.39 2.84 -6.36
CA TYR A 185 17.72 2.04 -5.34
C TYR A 185 16.31 1.69 -5.75
N ALA A 186 15.90 0.47 -5.46
CA ALA A 186 14.50 0.08 -5.53
C ALA A 186 14.10 -0.68 -4.27
N ARG A 187 12.82 -0.60 -3.91
CA ARG A 187 12.23 -1.53 -2.97
C ARG A 187 11.59 -2.64 -3.76
N LEU A 188 12.02 -3.88 -3.56
CA LEU A 188 11.27 -5.05 -3.98
C LEU A 188 10.36 -5.46 -2.84
N THR A 189 9.08 -5.65 -3.13
CA THR A 189 8.20 -6.30 -2.16
C THR A 189 7.53 -7.51 -2.78
N PRO A 190 7.76 -8.73 -2.27
CA PRO A 190 7.14 -9.94 -2.81
C PRO A 190 5.63 -9.79 -2.97
N GLY A 191 5.09 -10.26 -4.10
CA GLY A 191 3.67 -10.13 -4.44
C GLY A 191 3.16 -8.74 -4.79
N LEU A 192 3.97 -7.68 -4.68
CA LEU A 192 3.55 -6.29 -4.88
C LEU A 192 4.48 -5.47 -5.79
N GLY A 193 5.35 -6.14 -6.54
CA GLY A 193 6.27 -5.51 -7.49
C GLY A 193 7.47 -4.83 -6.84
N ALA A 194 8.08 -3.92 -7.60
CA ALA A 194 9.18 -3.09 -7.11
C ALA A 194 8.98 -1.62 -7.48
N HIS A 195 9.62 -0.73 -6.71
CA HIS A 195 9.50 0.71 -6.88
C HIS A 195 10.84 1.40 -6.70
N SER A 196 11.18 2.32 -7.60
CA SER A 196 12.31 3.22 -7.44
C SER A 196 12.18 4.01 -6.14
N MET A 197 13.31 4.29 -5.50
CA MET A 197 13.38 5.16 -4.33
C MET A 197 14.57 6.11 -4.44
N THR A 198 14.45 7.26 -3.78
CA THR A 198 15.58 8.18 -3.62
C THR A 198 16.60 7.61 -2.62
N GLN A 199 17.84 8.09 -2.68
CA GLN A 199 18.88 7.78 -1.69
C GLN A 199 18.41 8.12 -0.26
N SER A 200 17.78 9.28 -0.06
CA SER A 200 17.23 9.67 1.25
C SER A 200 16.19 8.69 1.82
N THR A 201 15.41 8.07 0.94
CA THR A 201 14.42 7.04 1.30
C THR A 201 15.13 5.72 1.65
N ALA A 202 16.13 5.32 0.85
CA ALA A 202 16.96 4.16 1.14
C ALA A 202 17.66 4.29 2.51
N ASP A 203 18.21 5.46 2.82
CA ASP A 203 18.85 5.76 4.11
C ASP A 203 17.85 5.70 5.28
N ALA A 204 16.60 6.11 5.06
CA ALA A 204 15.56 6.00 6.07
C ALA A 204 15.24 4.53 6.39
N PHE A 205 15.16 3.68 5.35
CA PHE A 205 15.03 2.23 5.54
C PHE A 205 16.26 1.64 6.24
N TYR A 206 17.46 2.09 5.90
CA TYR A 206 18.68 1.65 6.57
C TYR A 206 18.67 1.99 8.08
N ARG A 207 18.31 3.23 8.44
CA ARG A 207 18.12 3.66 9.83
C ARG A 207 17.04 2.86 10.56
N ALA A 208 16.05 2.36 9.82
CA ALA A 208 15.01 1.48 10.34
C ALA A 208 15.43 0.01 10.44
N GLY A 209 16.69 -0.32 10.16
CA GLY A 209 17.26 -1.67 10.31
C GLY A 209 17.33 -2.50 9.03
N TYR A 210 16.83 -1.99 7.90
CA TYR A 210 16.91 -2.69 6.62
C TYR A 210 18.32 -2.64 6.05
N ARG A 211 18.65 -3.61 5.19
CA ARG A 211 19.94 -3.67 4.49
C ARG A 211 19.73 -3.69 2.99
N THR A 212 20.64 -3.04 2.29
CA THR A 212 20.66 -3.00 0.83
C THR A 212 21.34 -4.25 0.30
N VAL A 213 20.62 -4.99 -0.55
CA VAL A 213 21.13 -6.11 -1.33
C VAL A 213 21.53 -5.57 -2.69
N TRP A 214 22.83 -5.62 -3.01
CA TRP A 214 23.33 -5.20 -4.32
C TRP A 214 23.15 -6.33 -5.33
N VAL A 215 22.51 -6.02 -6.46
CA VAL A 215 22.17 -7.00 -7.49
C VAL A 215 22.61 -6.54 -8.87
N SER A 216 22.87 -7.48 -9.78
CA SER A 216 23.08 -7.15 -11.18
C SER A 216 21.79 -6.66 -11.84
N GLY A 217 21.89 -5.98 -12.99
CA GLY A 217 20.70 -5.59 -13.75
C GLY A 217 19.86 -6.79 -14.22
N GLU A 218 20.48 -7.95 -14.46
CA GLU A 218 19.78 -9.19 -14.83
C GLU A 218 19.01 -9.76 -13.63
N ASP A 219 19.65 -9.87 -12.47
CA ASP A 219 19.02 -10.35 -11.23
C ASP A 219 17.89 -9.43 -10.78
N PHE A 220 18.09 -8.11 -10.92
CA PHE A 220 17.05 -7.12 -10.66
C PHE A 220 15.81 -7.39 -11.49
N ASN A 221 15.97 -7.55 -12.81
CA ASN A 221 14.83 -7.79 -13.70
C ASN A 221 14.10 -9.09 -13.35
N THR A 222 14.82 -10.15 -13.01
CA THR A 222 14.22 -11.44 -12.60
C THR A 222 13.39 -11.27 -11.33
N LEU A 223 13.99 -10.73 -10.26
CA LEU A 223 13.32 -10.53 -8.97
C LEU A 223 12.05 -9.66 -9.10
N VAL A 224 12.15 -8.57 -9.87
CA VAL A 224 11.04 -7.65 -10.07
C VAL A 224 9.92 -8.29 -10.90
N LYS A 225 10.25 -9.06 -11.94
CA LYS A 225 9.26 -9.80 -12.74
C LYS A 225 8.51 -10.82 -11.91
N ASP A 226 9.22 -11.60 -11.10
CA ASP A 226 8.61 -12.62 -10.24
C ASP A 226 7.63 -12.00 -9.25
N SER A 227 8.00 -10.88 -8.64
CA SER A 227 7.11 -10.15 -7.73
C SER A 227 5.88 -9.58 -8.45
N TRP A 228 6.04 -9.02 -9.66
CA TRP A 228 4.90 -8.57 -10.47
C TRP A 228 4.02 -9.72 -10.97
N ALA A 229 4.58 -10.91 -11.22
CA ALA A 229 3.79 -12.09 -11.57
C ALA A 229 2.89 -12.52 -10.42
N GLN A 230 3.43 -12.55 -9.20
CA GLN A 230 2.65 -12.79 -7.98
C GLN A 230 1.59 -11.70 -7.75
N TYR A 231 1.94 -10.43 -8.00
CA TYR A 231 0.98 -9.32 -7.97
C TYR A 231 -0.18 -9.56 -8.94
N ASN A 232 0.10 -9.94 -10.18
CA ASN A 232 -0.92 -10.16 -11.19
C ASN A 232 -1.85 -11.32 -10.84
N VAL A 233 -1.35 -12.38 -10.19
CA VAL A 233 -2.18 -13.48 -9.69
C VAL A 233 -3.22 -12.96 -8.68
N LEU A 234 -2.82 -12.03 -7.80
CA LEU A 234 -3.66 -11.54 -6.71
C LEU A 234 -4.55 -10.34 -7.13
N PHE A 235 -4.04 -9.47 -8.00
CA PHE A 235 -4.60 -8.14 -8.28
C PHE A 235 -4.78 -7.82 -9.78
N GLY A 236 -4.37 -8.70 -10.70
CA GLY A 236 -4.38 -8.46 -12.16
C GLY A 236 -5.78 -8.34 -12.81
N GLY A 237 -6.84 -8.61 -12.04
CA GLY A 237 -8.23 -8.34 -12.44
C GLY A 237 -8.60 -6.85 -12.43
N LEU A 238 -7.79 -5.98 -11.80
CA LEU A 238 -8.00 -4.53 -11.76
C LEU A 238 -7.52 -3.87 -13.08
N ALA A 239 -8.29 -2.91 -13.59
CA ALA A 239 -7.95 -2.20 -14.83
C ALA A 239 -6.63 -1.41 -14.68
N GLY A 240 -5.73 -1.51 -15.69
CA GLY A 240 -4.47 -0.77 -15.74
C GLY A 240 -3.21 -1.51 -15.27
N LYS A 241 -3.30 -2.75 -14.76
CA LYS A 241 -2.18 -3.43 -14.11
C LYS A 241 -1.93 -4.85 -14.63
N LYS A 242 -1.72 -4.99 -15.95
CA LYS A 242 -1.64 -6.30 -16.63
C LYS A 242 -0.27 -6.62 -17.22
N ASP A 243 0.58 -5.63 -17.48
CA ASP A 243 1.81 -5.82 -18.22
C ASP A 243 3.04 -5.81 -17.28
N ILE A 244 3.52 -7.01 -16.96
CA ILE A 244 4.67 -7.24 -16.08
C ILE A 244 5.96 -6.70 -16.70
N GLU A 245 6.12 -6.83 -18.01
CA GLU A 245 7.34 -6.41 -18.70
C GLU A 245 7.42 -4.88 -18.75
N ALA A 246 6.32 -4.23 -19.11
CA ALA A 246 6.24 -2.77 -19.07
C ALA A 246 6.41 -2.21 -17.65
N ALA A 247 5.80 -2.85 -16.64
CA ALA A 247 5.95 -2.45 -15.24
C ALA A 247 7.40 -2.58 -14.76
N THR A 248 8.06 -3.70 -15.06
CA THR A 248 9.47 -3.93 -14.72
C THR A 248 10.38 -2.89 -15.39
N ALA A 249 10.16 -2.62 -16.68
CA ALA A 249 10.93 -1.64 -17.43
C ALA A 249 10.74 -0.21 -16.88
N ALA A 250 9.51 0.16 -16.53
CA ALA A 250 9.21 1.47 -15.94
C ALA A 250 9.91 1.67 -14.60
N VAL A 251 9.97 0.62 -13.76
CA VAL A 251 10.72 0.66 -12.51
C VAL A 251 12.21 0.88 -12.77
N LEU A 252 12.81 0.12 -13.70
CA LEU A 252 14.23 0.26 -14.01
C LEU A 252 14.56 1.68 -14.51
N GLU A 253 13.72 2.25 -15.38
CA GLU A 253 13.90 3.62 -15.86
C GLU A 253 13.76 4.64 -14.73
N ALA A 254 12.80 4.46 -13.81
CA ALA A 254 12.67 5.31 -12.64
C ALA A 254 13.85 5.17 -11.65
N VAL A 255 14.45 3.98 -11.53
CA VAL A 255 15.65 3.76 -10.71
C VAL A 255 16.85 4.49 -11.31
N LYS A 256 17.02 4.43 -12.63
CA LYS A 256 18.05 5.19 -13.35
C LYS A 256 17.85 6.70 -13.24
N ALA A 257 16.61 7.18 -13.36
CA ALA A 257 16.29 8.59 -13.26
C ALA A 257 16.57 9.16 -11.85
N ALA A 258 16.47 8.32 -10.81
CA ALA A 258 16.78 8.67 -9.43
C ALA A 258 18.23 8.33 -9.02
N ALA A 259 19.07 7.90 -9.96
CA ALA A 259 20.41 7.44 -9.67
C ALA A 259 21.30 8.58 -9.15
N THR A 260 22.26 8.22 -8.30
CA THR A 260 23.19 9.15 -7.65
C THR A 260 24.62 8.71 -7.92
N THR A 261 25.58 9.63 -7.83
CA THR A 261 27.02 9.32 -7.98
C THR A 261 27.68 8.89 -6.68
N GLU A 262 26.91 8.82 -5.59
CA GLU A 262 27.41 8.40 -4.29
C GLU A 262 27.05 6.93 -4.10
N LYS A 263 28.07 6.08 -3.91
CA LYS A 263 27.89 4.70 -3.43
C LYS A 263 27.98 4.75 -1.90
N PRO A 264 26.88 4.85 -1.14
CA PRO A 264 26.98 4.76 0.30
C PRO A 264 27.50 3.36 0.67
N GLU A 265 28.70 3.35 1.25
CA GLU A 265 29.22 2.18 1.96
C GLU A 265 28.25 1.78 3.07
N PRO A 266 28.23 0.49 3.47
CA PRO A 266 27.58 0.12 4.72
C PRO A 266 28.22 0.99 5.81
N GLN A 267 27.44 1.82 6.51
CA GLN A 267 27.94 2.52 7.69
C GLN A 267 28.22 1.48 8.78
N GLY A 268 29.37 0.81 8.67
CA GLY A 268 29.98 0.01 9.71
C GLY A 268 30.35 0.94 10.85
N GLY A 269 29.49 0.97 11.86
CA GLY A 269 29.75 1.62 13.14
C GLY A 269 29.28 0.69 14.24
N VAL A 270 30.23 0.07 14.93
CA VAL A 270 30.04 -0.67 16.17
C VAL A 270 29.34 0.25 17.19
N LEU A 271 28.27 -0.25 17.82
CA LEU A 271 27.90 0.05 19.21
C LEU A 271 27.61 -1.26 19.92
#